data_AF-V9FDY4-F1
#
_entry.id   AF-V9FDY4-F1
#
_cell.length_a   1.000
_cell.length_b   1.000
_cell.length_c   1.000
_cell.angle_alpha   90.00
_cell.angle_beta   90.00
_cell.angle_gamma   90.00
#
_symmetry.space_group_name_H-M   'P 1'
#
loop_
_entity.id
_entity.type
_entity.pdbx_description
1 polymer ?
#
loop_
_entity_poly.entity_id
_entity_poly.type
_entity_poly.pdbx_seq_one_letter_code
_entity_poly.pdbx_strand_id
1 'polypeptide(L)'
;YFQTTVKVIPSVLALGAFVTALVFIPETARADVVEAAPGTKLFEQFRPVYHFLAREKWMNDPCAPYYDEATGLYHMFYQLNPNSTIWGNMTWGHAVSKDQITWEDYPNALRPFEDKWDYLGVFSGFSMDNAIDGKRTVFYTGVNVLPISWDKPYLFGEHVVYATTNDNGKTWQKGSKPLIELPPEGLN
;
A
#
# COMPACT_ATOMS: atom_id res chain seq x y z
N TYR A 1 60.32 36.54 -54.55
CA TYR A 1 61.32 35.97 -53.63
C TYR A 1 60.57 35.39 -52.45
N PHE A 2 60.70 34.06 -52.28
CA PHE A 2 60.43 33.14 -51.15
C PHE A 2 59.52 33.56 -49.98
N GLN A 3 58.75 32.71 -49.29
CA GLN A 3 58.21 31.35 -49.41
C GLN A 3 57.60 31.08 -48.02
N THR A 4 56.36 30.57 -47.89
CA THR A 4 55.97 29.67 -46.77
C THR A 4 54.58 29.09 -47.07
N THR A 5 54.49 27.86 -47.62
CA THR A 5 54.27 26.57 -46.92
C THR A 5 52.85 26.48 -46.33
N VAL A 6 51.85 25.95 -47.06
CA VAL A 6 51.46 24.51 -47.16
C VAL A 6 51.02 23.94 -45.82
N LYS A 7 49.75 23.52 -45.69
CA LYS A 7 49.28 22.10 -45.70
C LYS A 7 47.86 22.02 -45.10
N VAL A 8 46.92 21.56 -45.91
CA VAL A 8 45.64 21.01 -45.44
C VAL A 8 45.94 19.69 -44.74
N ILE A 9 45.54 19.54 -43.47
CA ILE A 9 45.66 18.29 -42.72
C ILE A 9 44.28 17.61 -42.73
N PRO A 10 44.16 16.38 -43.27
CA PRO A 10 42.95 15.60 -43.16
C PRO A 10 42.83 14.98 -41.76
N SER A 11 41.58 14.93 -41.31
CA SER A 11 41.07 14.27 -40.11
C SER A 11 41.59 12.85 -39.93
N VAL A 12 42.19 12.56 -38.77
CA VAL A 12 42.36 11.20 -38.24
C VAL A 12 41.38 11.07 -37.08
N LEU A 13 40.27 10.36 -37.31
CA LEU A 13 39.38 9.88 -36.25
C LEU A 13 39.96 8.57 -35.73
N ALA A 14 40.53 8.63 -34.53
CA ALA A 14 41.01 7.45 -33.81
C ALA A 14 39.83 6.61 -33.31
N LEU A 15 39.88 5.30 -33.58
CA LEU A 15 39.00 4.30 -32.98
C LEU A 15 39.12 4.33 -31.45
N GLY A 16 38.01 4.60 -30.76
CA GLY A 16 37.84 4.31 -29.34
C GLY A 16 37.12 2.98 -29.16
N ALA A 17 37.78 2.01 -28.51
CA ALA A 17 37.25 0.68 -28.24
C ALA A 17 36.03 0.73 -27.32
N PHE A 18 34.94 0.07 -27.71
CA PHE A 18 33.83 -0.23 -26.81
C PHE A 18 34.25 -1.37 -25.87
N VAL A 19 34.41 -1.07 -24.58
CA VAL A 19 34.51 -2.09 -23.54
C VAL A 19 33.10 -2.44 -23.10
N THR A 20 32.55 -3.54 -23.60
CA THR A 20 31.34 -4.15 -23.03
C THR A 20 31.73 -4.84 -21.73
N ALA A 21 31.54 -4.15 -20.61
CA ALA A 21 31.54 -4.79 -19.31
C ALA A 21 30.24 -5.59 -19.17
N LEU A 22 30.31 -6.89 -19.43
CA LEU A 22 29.28 -7.84 -19.00
C LEU A 22 29.30 -7.88 -17.46
N VAL A 23 28.42 -7.11 -16.84
CA VAL A 23 28.13 -7.23 -15.42
C VAL A 23 27.41 -8.58 -15.25
N PHE A 24 28.14 -9.60 -14.81
CA PHE A 24 27.55 -10.81 -14.26
C PHE A 24 26.85 -10.43 -12.96
N ILE A 25 25.56 -10.09 -13.04
CA ILE A 25 24.69 -10.11 -11.87
C ILE A 25 24.52 -11.59 -11.55
N PRO A 26 24.91 -12.07 -10.35
CA PRO A 26 24.55 -13.41 -9.95
C PRO A 26 23.04 -13.42 -9.88
N GLU A 27 22.42 -14.17 -10.78
CA GLU A 27 21.01 -14.51 -10.71
C GLU A 27 20.87 -15.34 -9.44
N THR A 28 20.61 -14.67 -8.32
CA THR A 28 20.15 -15.36 -7.11
C THR A 28 18.93 -16.12 -7.56
N ALA A 29 19.01 -17.45 -7.56
CA ALA A 29 17.87 -18.33 -7.77
C ALA A 29 16.86 -18.01 -6.66
N ARG A 30 16.05 -16.97 -6.88
CA ARG A 30 14.86 -16.72 -6.11
C ARG A 30 13.95 -17.84 -6.56
N ALA A 31 13.77 -18.86 -5.73
CA ALA A 31 12.75 -19.86 -5.99
C ALA A 31 11.48 -19.11 -6.37
N ASP A 32 10.92 -19.41 -7.54
CA ASP A 32 9.66 -18.80 -7.97
C ASP A 32 8.66 -19.03 -6.84
N VAL A 33 8.21 -17.94 -6.21
CA VAL A 33 7.21 -18.03 -5.15
C VAL A 33 5.91 -18.41 -5.83
N VAL A 34 5.60 -19.71 -5.81
CA VAL A 34 4.34 -20.23 -6.33
C VAL A 34 3.26 -19.92 -5.30
N GLU A 35 2.39 -18.97 -5.63
CA GLU A 35 1.23 -18.68 -4.79
C GLU A 35 0.27 -19.89 -4.79
N ALA A 36 -0.02 -20.41 -3.61
CA ALA A 36 -0.98 -21.49 -3.45
C ALA A 36 -2.41 -20.96 -3.70
N ALA A 37 -3.17 -21.62 -4.57
CA ALA A 37 -4.55 -21.27 -4.81
C ALA A 37 -5.46 -21.72 -3.65
N PRO A 38 -6.49 -20.94 -3.27
CA PRO A 38 -7.47 -21.33 -2.26
C PRO A 38 -8.07 -22.72 -2.53
N GLY A 39 -8.28 -23.51 -1.46
CA GLY A 39 -8.82 -24.87 -1.55
C GLY A 39 -7.82 -25.95 -2.00
N THR A 40 -6.57 -25.59 -2.32
CA THR A 40 -5.52 -26.58 -2.60
C THR A 40 -4.88 -27.12 -1.33
N LYS A 41 -4.30 -28.32 -1.38
CA LYS A 41 -3.56 -28.90 -0.24
C LYS A 41 -2.47 -27.94 0.26
N LEU A 42 -1.75 -27.27 -0.62
CA LEU A 42 -0.68 -26.34 -0.25
C LEU A 42 -1.22 -25.12 0.50
N PHE A 43 -2.39 -24.61 0.10
CA PHE A 43 -3.03 -23.48 0.77
C PHE A 43 -3.57 -23.89 2.15
N GLU A 44 -4.21 -25.05 2.26
CA GLU A 44 -4.86 -25.48 3.51
C GLU A 44 -3.89 -26.10 4.54
N GLN A 45 -2.74 -26.64 4.11
CA GLN A 45 -1.84 -27.43 4.97
C GLN A 45 -1.41 -26.70 6.25
N PHE A 46 -1.19 -25.38 6.18
CA PHE A 46 -0.71 -24.57 7.30
C PHE A 46 -1.65 -23.41 7.64
N ARG A 47 -2.83 -23.35 7.02
CA ARG A 47 -3.76 -22.23 7.21
C ARG A 47 -4.49 -22.38 8.55
N PRO A 48 -4.43 -21.38 9.46
CA PRO A 48 -5.18 -21.41 10.70
C PRO A 48 -6.70 -21.45 10.46
N VAL A 49 -7.42 -22.19 11.32
CA VAL A 49 -8.90 -22.32 11.26
C VAL A 49 -9.63 -21.77 12.48
N TYR A 50 -8.90 -21.33 13.52
CA TYR A 50 -9.44 -20.80 14.77
C TYR A 50 -9.01 -19.35 15.07
N HIS A 51 -8.43 -18.66 14.09
CA HIS A 51 -8.00 -17.27 14.22
C HIS A 51 -8.61 -16.45 13.11
N PHE A 52 -8.77 -15.15 13.33
CA PHE A 52 -9.13 -14.23 12.26
C PHE A 52 -8.01 -14.17 11.22
N LEU A 53 -8.36 -14.26 9.94
CA LEU A 53 -7.44 -14.06 8.83
C LEU A 53 -8.19 -13.62 7.58
N ALA A 54 -7.50 -12.90 6.70
CA ALA A 54 -8.00 -12.57 5.38
C ALA A 54 -8.32 -13.83 4.58
N ARG A 55 -9.34 -13.77 3.70
CA ARG A 55 -9.73 -14.86 2.78
C ARG A 55 -8.54 -15.51 2.07
N GLU A 56 -7.61 -14.70 1.60
CA GLU A 56 -6.39 -15.11 0.91
C GLU A 56 -5.40 -13.93 0.85
N LYS A 57 -4.21 -14.19 0.28
CA LYS A 57 -3.17 -13.19 -0.02
C LYS A 57 -2.53 -12.55 1.23
N TRP A 58 -1.84 -11.43 1.04
CA TRP A 58 -1.12 -10.72 2.11
C TRP A 58 -2.10 -9.99 3.02
N MET A 59 -1.94 -10.16 4.34
CA MET A 59 -2.58 -9.34 5.34
C MET A 59 -1.55 -8.88 6.39
N ASN A 60 -1.82 -7.74 7.02
CA ASN A 60 -1.08 -7.29 8.19
C ASN A 60 -2.01 -6.60 9.20
N ASP A 61 -1.65 -5.40 9.63
CA ASP A 61 -2.26 -4.64 10.72
C ASP A 61 -3.79 -4.72 10.75
N PRO A 62 -4.42 -5.04 11.90
CA PRO A 62 -5.81 -4.69 12.11
C PRO A 62 -5.94 -3.16 12.12
N CYS A 63 -6.97 -2.65 11.46
CA CYS A 63 -7.24 -1.22 11.36
C CYS A 63 -8.69 -0.91 11.72
N ALA A 64 -8.90 0.14 12.51
CA ALA A 64 -10.21 0.70 12.84
C ALA A 64 -11.34 -0.27 13.28
N PRO A 65 -11.11 -1.26 14.16
CA PRO A 65 -12.20 -2.10 14.66
C PRO A 65 -13.21 -1.27 15.47
N TYR A 66 -14.50 -1.59 15.34
CA TYR A 66 -15.54 -0.96 16.18
C TYR A 66 -16.76 -1.86 16.33
N TYR A 67 -17.57 -1.58 17.34
CA TYR A 67 -18.90 -2.16 17.49
C TYR A 67 -19.97 -1.16 17.01
N ASP A 68 -20.91 -1.63 16.22
CA ASP A 68 -22.07 -0.89 15.77
C ASP A 68 -23.30 -1.30 16.59
N GLU A 69 -23.75 -0.41 17.46
CA GLU A 69 -24.92 -0.64 18.31
C GLU A 69 -26.21 -0.78 17.49
N ALA A 70 -26.31 -0.12 16.33
CA ALA A 70 -27.53 -0.14 15.52
C ALA A 70 -27.74 -1.48 14.83
N THR A 71 -26.66 -2.16 14.44
CA THR A 71 -26.71 -3.47 13.78
C THR A 71 -26.37 -4.64 14.70
N GLY A 72 -25.75 -4.37 15.85
CA GLY A 72 -25.23 -5.39 16.76
C GLY A 72 -24.01 -6.13 16.22
N LEU A 73 -23.25 -5.51 15.30
CA LEU A 73 -22.10 -6.12 14.64
C LEU A 73 -20.78 -5.52 15.13
N TYR A 74 -19.80 -6.39 15.35
CA TYR A 74 -18.39 -6.04 15.43
C TYR A 74 -17.84 -5.95 14.01
N HIS A 75 -17.30 -4.79 13.65
CA HIS A 75 -16.57 -4.56 12.41
C HIS A 75 -15.08 -4.73 12.67
N MET A 76 -14.42 -5.55 11.85
CA MET A 76 -12.96 -5.70 11.83
C MET A 76 -12.46 -5.34 10.44
N PHE A 77 -11.52 -4.40 10.37
CA PHE A 77 -10.78 -4.12 9.15
C PHE A 77 -9.31 -4.50 9.36
N TYR A 78 -8.64 -4.76 8.26
CA TYR A 78 -7.23 -5.15 8.25
C TYR A 78 -6.59 -4.71 6.94
N GLN A 79 -5.30 -4.39 6.97
CA GLN A 79 -4.55 -4.14 5.75
C GLN A 79 -4.43 -5.43 4.92
N LEU A 80 -4.71 -5.30 3.62
CA LEU A 80 -4.80 -6.38 2.65
C LEU A 80 -4.13 -5.94 1.34
N ASN A 81 -3.34 -6.81 0.73
CA ASN A 81 -3.07 -6.74 -0.70
C ASN A 81 -3.95 -7.78 -1.41
N PRO A 82 -5.01 -7.38 -2.13
CA PRO A 82 -5.92 -8.33 -2.78
C PRO A 82 -5.28 -9.05 -3.98
N ASN A 83 -4.12 -8.56 -4.46
CA ASN A 83 -3.53 -9.01 -5.71
C ASN A 83 -2.25 -9.83 -5.53
N SER A 84 -1.68 -9.90 -4.31
CA SER A 84 -0.41 -10.59 -4.10
C SER A 84 -0.22 -11.04 -2.65
N THR A 85 0.59 -12.07 -2.48
CA THR A 85 1.13 -12.56 -1.20
C THR A 85 2.29 -11.73 -0.66
N ILE A 86 2.57 -10.57 -1.24
CA ILE A 86 3.62 -9.63 -0.81
C ILE A 86 2.99 -8.27 -0.52
N TRP A 87 3.58 -7.54 0.42
CA TRP A 87 3.19 -6.17 0.75
C TRP A 87 3.19 -5.24 -0.49
N GLY A 88 2.12 -4.46 -0.64
CA GLY A 88 1.91 -3.45 -1.67
C GLY A 88 0.43 -3.21 -1.93
N ASN A 89 0.05 -2.09 -2.56
CA ASN A 89 -1.35 -1.78 -2.89
C ASN A 89 -2.32 -1.91 -1.68
N MET A 90 -1.90 -1.35 -0.54
CA MET A 90 -2.63 -1.52 0.73
C MET A 90 -4.07 -1.04 0.62
N THR A 91 -4.97 -1.97 0.88
CA THR A 91 -6.43 -1.85 0.91
C THR A 91 -6.88 -2.25 2.30
N TRP A 92 -8.02 -1.75 2.77
CA TRP A 92 -8.67 -2.30 3.97
C TRP A 92 -9.61 -3.45 3.55
N GLY A 93 -9.25 -4.67 3.92
CA GLY A 93 -10.18 -5.79 3.98
C GLY A 93 -11.19 -5.57 5.12
N HIS A 94 -12.34 -6.23 5.06
CA HIS A 94 -13.43 -6.01 6.01
C HIS A 94 -14.17 -7.31 6.29
N ALA A 95 -14.41 -7.58 7.55
CA ALA A 95 -15.31 -8.63 8.01
C ALA A 95 -16.14 -8.14 9.21
N VAL A 96 -17.28 -8.78 9.43
CA VAL A 96 -18.16 -8.50 10.55
C VAL A 96 -18.42 -9.76 11.37
N SER A 97 -18.76 -9.59 12.64
CA SER A 97 -19.10 -10.67 13.55
C SER A 97 -20.16 -10.26 14.56
N LYS A 98 -20.92 -11.22 15.08
CA LYS A 98 -21.84 -11.00 16.22
C LYS A 98 -21.22 -11.42 17.56
N ASP A 99 -20.18 -12.24 17.53
CA ASP A 99 -19.62 -12.93 18.70
C ASP A 99 -18.09 -12.81 18.82
N GLN A 100 -17.44 -12.12 17.88
CA GLN A 100 -15.98 -11.99 17.72
C GLN A 100 -15.24 -13.31 17.45
N ILE A 101 -15.98 -14.40 17.21
CA ILE A 101 -15.45 -15.75 16.98
C ILE A 101 -15.72 -16.16 15.53
N THR A 102 -16.97 -16.00 15.09
CA THR A 102 -17.44 -16.33 13.75
C THR A 102 -17.52 -15.07 12.92
N TRP A 103 -16.82 -15.04 11.78
CA TRP A 103 -16.69 -13.86 10.94
C TRP A 103 -17.34 -14.08 9.57
N GLU A 104 -18.09 -13.08 9.12
CA GLU A 104 -18.61 -12.97 7.76
C GLU A 104 -17.82 -11.88 7.03
N ASP A 105 -17.19 -12.25 5.92
CA ASP A 105 -16.44 -11.28 5.15
C ASP A 105 -17.36 -10.31 4.39
N TYR A 106 -17.06 -9.03 4.50
CA TYR A 106 -17.70 -7.96 3.74
C TYR A 106 -16.83 -7.53 2.55
N PRO A 107 -17.36 -6.70 1.62
CA PRO A 107 -16.53 -6.10 0.58
C PRO A 107 -15.40 -5.27 1.18
N ASN A 108 -14.21 -5.27 0.54
CA ASN A 108 -13.10 -4.41 0.95
C ASN A 108 -13.56 -2.95 1.09
N ALA A 109 -13.25 -2.34 2.23
CA ALA A 109 -13.81 -1.05 2.65
C ALA A 109 -13.16 0.14 1.94
N LEU A 110 -11.83 0.18 1.88
CA LEU A 110 -11.06 1.31 1.33
C LEU A 110 -9.95 0.78 0.41
N ARG A 111 -9.86 1.31 -0.81
CA ARG A 111 -8.84 0.95 -1.82
C ARG A 111 -8.08 2.20 -2.27
N PRO A 112 -6.80 2.13 -2.66
CA PRO A 112 -6.10 3.26 -3.29
C PRO A 112 -6.83 3.75 -4.54
N PHE A 113 -6.87 5.07 -4.77
CA PHE A 113 -7.44 5.68 -5.98
C PHE A 113 -6.54 6.84 -6.46
N GLU A 114 -6.32 6.95 -7.77
CA GLU A 114 -5.37 7.90 -8.38
C GLU A 114 -5.62 9.36 -8.01
N ASP A 115 -6.88 9.76 -7.82
CA ASP A 115 -7.28 11.13 -7.51
C ASP A 115 -7.38 11.43 -6.00
N LYS A 116 -6.78 10.57 -5.16
CA LYS A 116 -6.83 10.67 -3.69
C LYS A 116 -5.44 10.77 -3.09
N TRP A 117 -5.39 11.27 -1.86
CA TRP A 117 -4.19 11.37 -1.03
C TRP A 117 -3.64 10.01 -0.54
N ASP A 118 -4.18 8.90 -1.07
CA ASP A 118 -3.84 7.53 -0.68
C ASP A 118 -3.59 6.60 -1.87
N TYR A 119 -3.26 7.16 -3.05
CA TYR A 119 -3.09 6.38 -4.27
C TYR A 119 -1.95 5.36 -4.24
N LEU A 120 -1.00 5.47 -3.30
CA LEU A 120 0.05 4.48 -3.06
C LEU A 120 -0.27 3.52 -1.90
N GLY A 121 -1.29 3.80 -1.09
CA GLY A 121 -1.69 2.92 0.00
C GLY A 121 -2.66 3.54 0.99
N VAL A 122 -3.61 2.72 1.45
CA VAL A 122 -4.49 3.01 2.58
C VAL A 122 -3.92 2.30 3.82
N PHE A 123 -3.18 3.03 4.65
CA PHE A 123 -2.52 2.50 5.84
C PHE A 123 -3.47 2.47 7.05
N SER A 124 -2.95 2.08 8.21
CA SER A 124 -3.72 1.84 9.45
C SER A 124 -4.42 3.10 9.95
N GLY A 125 -5.41 2.90 10.81
CA GLY A 125 -6.30 3.96 11.25
C GLY A 125 -7.22 3.52 12.38
N PHE A 126 -8.14 4.41 12.75
CA PHE A 126 -9.13 4.19 13.80
C PHE A 126 -10.54 4.62 13.36
N SER A 127 -11.55 4.18 14.09
CA SER A 127 -12.96 4.55 13.88
C SER A 127 -13.44 5.44 15.02
N MET A 128 -14.31 6.39 14.72
CA MET A 128 -14.96 7.25 15.70
C MET A 128 -16.41 7.50 15.27
N ASP A 129 -17.32 7.44 16.23
CA ASP A 129 -18.71 7.78 15.98
C ASP A 129 -18.96 9.28 16.07
N ASN A 130 -20.04 9.74 15.43
CA ASN A 130 -20.52 11.11 15.51
C ASN A 130 -19.41 12.17 15.27
N ALA A 131 -18.53 11.90 14.30
CA ALA A 131 -17.34 12.72 14.06
C ALA A 131 -17.58 13.76 12.96
N ILE A 132 -17.50 13.38 11.69
CA ILE A 132 -17.71 14.31 10.57
C ILE A 132 -19.18 14.27 10.16
N ASP A 133 -19.83 15.45 10.18
CA ASP A 133 -21.26 15.62 9.91
C ASP A 133 -22.16 14.69 10.74
N GLY A 134 -21.72 14.37 11.97
CA GLY A 134 -22.41 13.45 12.87
C GLY A 134 -22.39 11.98 12.43
N LYS A 135 -21.55 11.62 11.46
CA LYS A 135 -21.45 10.25 10.92
C LYS A 135 -20.35 9.46 11.59
N ARG A 136 -20.51 8.14 11.57
CA ARG A 136 -19.41 7.19 11.77
C ARG A 136 -18.33 7.46 10.74
N THR A 137 -17.12 7.70 11.22
CA THR A 137 -15.98 8.11 10.42
C THR A 137 -14.78 7.25 10.76
N VAL A 138 -14.06 6.78 9.75
CA VAL A 138 -12.72 6.23 9.92
C VAL A 138 -11.69 7.28 9.55
N PHE A 139 -10.64 7.34 10.34
CA PHE A 139 -9.48 8.18 10.13
C PHE A 139 -8.30 7.27 9.88
N TYR A 140 -7.51 7.55 8.87
CA TYR A 140 -6.43 6.66 8.44
C TYR A 140 -5.28 7.42 7.82
N THR A 141 -4.12 6.76 7.74
CA THR A 141 -2.97 7.28 7.03
C THR A 141 -3.12 7.01 5.53
N GLY A 142 -3.28 8.07 4.75
CA GLY A 142 -3.24 8.03 3.29
C GLY A 142 -1.81 8.25 2.80
N VAL A 143 -1.36 7.39 1.89
CA VAL A 143 0.00 7.43 1.34
C VAL A 143 0.01 7.84 -0.13
N ASN A 144 0.80 8.86 -0.46
CA ASN A 144 1.00 9.32 -1.84
C ASN A 144 2.49 9.43 -2.25
N VAL A 145 3.44 9.29 -1.33
CA VAL A 145 4.88 9.22 -1.65
C VAL A 145 5.53 8.02 -0.95
N LEU A 146 6.41 7.32 -1.68
CA LEU A 146 7.19 6.17 -1.22
C LEU A 146 8.67 6.34 -1.68
N PRO A 147 9.65 5.70 -1.02
CA PRO A 147 9.51 4.81 0.13
C PRO A 147 9.26 5.56 1.44
N ILE A 148 8.60 4.90 2.39
CA ILE A 148 8.49 5.33 3.79
C ILE A 148 9.28 4.33 4.64
N SER A 149 10.26 4.83 5.37
CA SER A 149 11.03 4.03 6.32
C SER A 149 11.78 4.93 7.29
N TRP A 150 11.97 4.45 8.52
CA TRP A 150 12.75 5.13 9.56
C TRP A 150 14.24 5.27 9.22
N ASP A 151 14.75 4.43 8.31
CA ASP A 151 16.17 4.42 7.89
C ASP A 151 16.45 5.28 6.64
N LYS A 152 15.47 6.06 6.17
CA LYS A 152 15.57 6.88 4.94
C LYS A 152 15.13 8.31 5.21
N PRO A 153 15.59 9.28 4.40
CA PRO A 153 15.04 10.62 4.42
C PRO A 153 13.52 10.59 4.25
N TYR A 154 12.80 11.30 5.12
CA TYR A 154 11.36 11.37 5.07
C TYR A 154 10.88 12.22 3.88
N LEU A 155 9.92 11.69 3.12
CA LEU A 155 9.44 12.32 1.88
C LEU A 155 8.07 12.98 2.02
N PHE A 156 7.55 13.13 3.24
CA PHE A 156 6.28 13.82 3.52
C PHE A 156 5.07 13.22 2.79
N GLY A 157 5.07 11.89 2.65
CA GLY A 157 4.06 11.15 1.88
C GLY A 157 2.91 10.57 2.69
N GLU A 158 2.83 10.83 3.99
CA GLU A 158 1.80 10.29 4.88
C GLU A 158 0.90 11.41 5.41
N HIS A 159 -0.40 11.24 5.22
CA HIS A 159 -1.40 12.24 5.59
C HIS A 159 -2.51 11.61 6.42
N VAL A 160 -3.05 12.31 7.41
CA VAL A 160 -4.28 11.87 8.08
C VAL A 160 -5.46 12.29 7.21
N VAL A 161 -6.16 11.31 6.68
CA VAL A 161 -7.37 11.45 5.86
C VAL A 161 -8.53 10.71 6.53
N TYR A 162 -9.72 10.79 5.95
CA TYR A 162 -10.92 10.17 6.53
C TYR A 162 -11.85 9.58 5.48
N ALA A 163 -12.75 8.71 5.92
CA ALA A 163 -13.91 8.29 5.15
C ALA A 163 -15.13 8.15 6.06
N THR A 164 -16.31 8.49 5.56
CA THR A 164 -17.60 8.37 6.28
C THR A 164 -18.45 7.25 5.69
N THR A 165 -19.33 6.67 6.49
CA THR A 165 -20.34 5.71 6.02
C THR A 165 -21.75 6.24 6.24
N ASN A 166 -22.69 5.85 5.38
CA ASN A 166 -24.14 6.12 5.53
C ASN A 166 -24.97 4.84 5.59
N ASP A 167 -24.33 3.68 5.63
CA ASP A 167 -24.95 2.36 5.51
C ASP A 167 -24.33 1.36 6.50
N ASN A 168 -24.05 1.85 7.71
CA ASN A 168 -23.55 1.07 8.83
C ASN A 168 -22.25 0.32 8.48
N GLY A 169 -21.31 1.02 7.85
CA GLY A 169 -19.97 0.52 7.57
C GLY A 169 -19.86 -0.43 6.38
N LYS A 170 -20.92 -0.61 5.59
CA LYS A 170 -20.88 -1.43 4.37
C LYS A 170 -20.14 -0.74 3.22
N THR A 171 -20.31 0.57 3.09
CA THR A 171 -19.58 1.39 2.12
C THR A 171 -19.03 2.65 2.78
N TRP A 172 -17.96 3.16 2.16
CA TRP A 172 -17.20 4.29 2.68
C TRP A 172 -16.98 5.34 1.60
N GLN A 173 -17.30 6.59 1.92
CA GLN A 173 -17.05 7.76 1.09
C GLN A 173 -15.84 8.51 1.65
N LYS A 174 -14.73 8.50 0.90
CA LYS A 174 -13.50 9.21 1.29
C LYS A 174 -13.69 10.72 1.26
N GLY A 175 -13.05 11.40 2.22
CA GLY A 175 -12.87 12.83 2.22
C GLY A 175 -12.06 13.31 1.01
N SER A 176 -12.26 14.58 0.63
CA SER A 176 -11.57 15.19 -0.52
C SER A 176 -10.22 15.81 -0.16
N LYS A 177 -9.96 16.10 1.12
CA LYS A 177 -8.75 16.75 1.62
C LYS A 177 -8.23 16.04 2.88
N PRO A 178 -6.91 16.08 3.13
CA PRO A 178 -6.36 15.61 4.39
C PRO A 178 -6.81 16.52 5.54
N LEU A 179 -6.98 15.93 6.70
CA LEU A 179 -7.20 16.62 7.97
C LEU A 179 -5.87 17.06 8.58
N ILE A 180 -4.82 16.25 8.41
CA ILE A 180 -3.44 16.58 8.76
C ILE A 180 -2.59 16.26 7.54
N GLU A 181 -2.12 17.31 6.87
CA GLU A 181 -1.33 17.17 5.64
C GLU A 181 0.15 16.94 5.93
N LEU A 182 0.70 17.54 6.99
CA LEU A 182 2.12 17.45 7.30
C LEU A 182 2.33 17.04 8.75
N PRO A 183 3.46 16.37 9.06
CA PRO A 183 3.86 16.13 10.44
C PRO A 183 4.07 17.46 11.18
N PRO A 184 4.01 17.45 12.53
CA PRO A 184 4.30 18.65 13.31
C PRO A 184 5.69 19.20 13.01
N GLU A 185 5.81 20.52 13.07
CA GLU A 185 7.08 21.20 12.81
C GLU A 185 8.18 20.74 13.78
N GLY A 186 9.36 20.44 13.25
CA GLY A 186 10.52 20.04 14.03
C GLY A 186 10.60 18.56 14.44
N LEU A 187 9.73 17.69 13.91
CA LEU A 187 9.70 16.25 14.24
C LEU A 187 10.17 15.31 13.10
N ASN A 188 10.92 15.81 12.11
CA ASN A 188 11.33 15.06 10.92
C ASN A 188 12.85 14.94 10.78
#